data_AF-A0A2H9MNB5-F1
#
_entry.id   AF-A0A2H9MNB5-F1
#
_cell.length_a   1.000
_cell.length_b   1.000
_cell.length_c   1.000
_cell.angle_alpha   90.00
_cell.angle_beta   90.00
_cell.angle_gamma   90.00
#
_symmetry.space_group_name_H-M   'P 1'
#
loop_
_entity.id
_entity.type
_entity.pdbx_description
1 polymer ?
#
loop_
_entity_poly.entity_id
_entity_poly.type
_entity_poly.pdbx_seq_one_letter_code
_entity_poly.pdbx_strand_id
1 'polypeptide(L)' 'MVTARCMKCRKEVNVKNPTIVTMPNSRKALKGTCPYCGTTVFKFVSKDFKILFHIKQIIIFKKFKAIVYL' A
#
# COMPACT_ATOMS: atom_id res chain seq x y z
N MET A 1 -7.19 3.60 1.63
CA MET A 1 -6.37 4.09 0.49
C MET A 1 -5.03 4.50 1.06
N VAL A 2 -3.90 4.30 0.39
CA VAL A 2 -2.59 4.68 0.93
C VAL A 2 -2.21 6.06 0.39
N THR A 3 -2.14 7.05 1.28
CA THR A 3 -1.67 8.40 0.96
C THR A 3 -0.18 8.54 1.29
N ALA A 4 0.59 9.16 0.41
CA ALA A 4 1.99 9.53 0.68
C ALA A 4 2.23 10.96 0.22
N ARG A 5 3.19 11.64 0.86
CA ARG A 5 3.59 12.99 0.47
C ARG A 5 4.59 12.90 -0.68
N CYS A 6 4.24 13.47 -1.83
CA CYS A 6 5.16 13.56 -2.95
C CYS A 6 6.07 14.77 -2.75
N MET A 7 7.39 14.57 -2.70
CA MET A 7 8.35 15.67 -2.53
C MET A 7 8.36 16.62 -3.73
N LYS A 8 8.13 16.10 -4.94
CA LYS A 8 8.09 16.92 -6.17
C LYS A 8 6.83 17.79 -6.24
N CYS A 9 5.66 17.22 -5.89
CA CYS A 9 4.40 17.95 -5.91
C CYS A 9 4.08 18.70 -4.61
N ARG A 10 4.87 18.50 -3.53
CA ARG A 10 4.67 19.07 -2.19
C ARG A 10 3.23 18.92 -1.65
N LYS A 11 2.54 17.87 -2.08
CA LYS A 11 1.16 17.56 -1.69
C LYS A 11 1.03 16.10 -1.33
N GLU A 12 -0.02 15.81 -0.57
CA GLU A 12 -0.41 14.43 -0.30
C GLU A 12 -1.11 13.86 -1.53
N VAL A 13 -0.67 12.68 -1.94
CA VAL A 13 -1.18 12.01 -3.13
C VAL A 13 -1.53 10.57 -2.80
N ASN A 14 -2.54 10.05 -3.48
CA ASN A 14 -2.86 8.63 -3.44
C ASN A 14 -1.78 7.86 -4.21
N VAL A 15 -1.12 6.92 -3.53
CA VAL A 15 -0.05 6.11 -4.13
C VAL A 15 -0.68 5.06 -5.04
N LYS A 16 -0.30 5.07 -6.32
CA LYS A 16 -0.64 3.99 -7.26
C LYS A 16 0.34 2.84 -7.08
N ASN A 17 -0.17 1.60 -7.16
CA ASN A 17 0.59 0.36 -7.05
C ASN A 17 1.52 0.28 -5.81
N PRO A 18 0.96 0.39 -4.58
CA PRO A 18 1.74 0.32 -3.37
C PRO A 18 2.33 -1.09 -3.18
N THR A 19 3.65 -1.17 -3.01
CA THR A 19 4.44 -2.37 -2.76
C THR A 19 5.26 -2.18 -1.49
N ILE A 20 5.43 -3.23 -0.69
CA ILE A 20 6.24 -3.16 0.53
C ILE A 20 7.66 -3.59 0.17
N VAL A 21 8.62 -2.71 0.41
CA VAL A 21 10.05 -2.98 0.23
C VAL A 21 10.75 -2.86 1.58
N THR A 22 11.66 -3.79 1.85
CA THR A 22 12.55 -3.72 3.01
C THR A 22 13.83 -3.05 2.54
N MET A 23 14.13 -1.88 3.10
CA MET A 23 15.37 -1.16 2.83
C MET A 23 16.56 -1.88 3.50
N PRO A 24 17.82 -1.67 3.04
CA PRO A 24 19.00 -2.29 3.64
C PRO A 24 19.17 -1.95 5.12
N ASN A 25 18.65 -0.81 5.58
CA ASN A 25 18.67 -0.40 6.99
C ASN A 25 17.58 -1.08 7.84
N SER A 26 17.10 -2.27 7.44
CA SER A 26 16.04 -3.05 8.11
C SER A 26 14.67 -2.36 8.28
N ARG A 27 14.48 -1.17 7.69
CA ARG A 27 13.22 -0.41 7.75
C ARG A 27 12.31 -0.78 6.59
N LYS A 28 11.03 -0.99 6.89
CA LYS A 28 10.00 -1.22 5.87
C LYS A 28 9.51 0.10 5.32
N ALA A 29 9.45 0.18 3.99
CA ALA A 29 8.90 1.31 3.27
C ALA A 29 7.84 0.81 2.29
N LEU A 30 6.79 1.60 2.14
CA LEU A 30 5.82 1.43 1.09
C LEU A 30 6.29 2.23 -0.13
N LYS A 31 6.63 1.52 -1.20
CA LYS A 31 7.03 2.05 -2.50
C LYS A 31 5.82 2.08 -3.42
N GLY A 32 5.60 3.17 -4.13
CA GLY A 32 4.66 3.19 -5.24
C GLY A 32 4.86 4.41 -6.13
N THR A 33 3.86 4.75 -6.92
CA THR A 33 3.99 5.78 -7.97
C THR A 33 3.05 6.95 -7.73
N CYS A 34 3.54 8.18 -7.89
CA CYS A 34 2.70 9.37 -7.84
C CYS A 34 1.86 9.49 -9.15
N PRO A 35 0.54 9.66 -9.07
CA PRO A 35 -0.32 9.76 -10.25
C PRO A 35 -0.16 11.09 -11.02
N TYR A 36 0.41 12.12 -10.40
CA TYR A 36 0.53 13.45 -11.00
C TYR A 36 1.86 13.66 -11.72
N CYS A 37 2.96 13.16 -11.14
CA CYS A 37 4.31 13.40 -11.68
C CYS A 37 5.05 12.13 -12.09
N GLY A 38 4.43 10.95 -11.92
CA GLY A 38 5.04 9.67 -12.30
C GLY A 38 6.22 9.23 -11.44
N THR A 39 6.69 10.04 -10.49
CA THR A 39 7.85 9.70 -9.67
C THR A 39 7.53 8.60 -8.67
N THR A 40 8.52 7.77 -8.37
CA THR A 40 8.45 6.81 -7.26
C THR A 40 8.38 7.55 -5.93
N VAL A 41 7.35 7.27 -5.14
CA VAL A 41 7.15 7.80 -3.80
C VAL A 41 7.35 6.69 -2.77
N PHE A 42 7.96 7.06 -1.65
CA PHE A 42 8.22 6.17 -0.53
C PHE A 42 7.54 6.71 0.71
N LYS A 43 6.83 5.86 1.44
CA LYS A 43 6.28 6.14 2.76
C LYS A 43 6.82 5.13 3.75
N PHE A 44 7.57 5.58 4.74
CA PHE A 44 7.97 4.70 5.84
C PHE A 44 6.74 4.26 6.62
N VAL A 45 6.64 2.96 6.87
CA VAL A 45 5.53 2.35 7.61
C VAL A 45 6.09 1.71 8.87
N SER A 46 5.45 1.95 10.01
CA SER A 46 5.70 1.27 11.27
C SER A 46 5.31 -0.22 11.16
N LYS A 47 5.85 -1.06 12.05
CA LYS A 47 5.74 -2.54 12.03
C LYS A 47 4.30 -3.06 11.87
N ASP A 48 3.31 -2.27 12.30
CA ASP A 48 1.90 -2.62 12.41
C ASP A 48 1.11 -2.59 11.08
N PHE A 49 1.72 -2.08 10.00
CA PHE A 49 1.04 -1.92 8.70
C PHE A 49 0.69 -3.25 7.99
N LYS A 50 1.21 -4.38 8.50
CA LYS A 50 0.93 -5.74 7.97
C LYS A 50 -0.53 -6.17 8.19
N ILE A 51 -1.21 -5.61 9.18
CA ILE A 51 -2.54 -6.04 9.63
C ILE A 51 -3.65 -5.58 8.67
N LEU A 52 -3.54 -4.38 8.08
CA LEU A 52 -4.60 -3.87 7.20
C LEU A 52 -4.67 -4.56 5.82
N PHE A 53 -3.54 -5.09 5.32
CA PHE A 53 -3.48 -5.70 3.99
C PHE A 53 -3.92 -7.17 4.00
N HIS A 54 -3.58 -7.93 5.06
CA HIS A 54 -4.02 -9.33 5.19
C HIS A 54 -5.52 -9.46 5.45
N ILE A 55 -6.10 -8.57 6.26
CA ILE A 55 -7.54 -8.62 6.58
C ILE A 55 -8.38 -8.39 5.33
N LYS A 56 -7.98 -7.46 4.43
CA LYS A 56 -8.72 -7.20 3.18
C LYS A 56 -8.69 -8.38 2.19
N GLN A 57 -7.58 -9.11 2.08
CA GLN A 57 -7.52 -10.31 1.23
C GLN A 57 -8.40 -11.45 1.77
N ILE A 58 -8.44 -11.65 3.10
CA ILE A 58 -9.24 -12.71 3.72
C ILE A 58 -10.75 -12.45 3.55
N ILE A 59 -11.20 -11.20 3.68
CA ILE A 59 -12.63 -10.85 3.55
C ILE A 59 -13.13 -11.08 2.11
N ILE A 60 -12.32 -10.76 1.09
CA ILE A 60 -12.65 -10.98 -0.33
C ILE A 60 -12.76 -12.49 -0.62
N PHE A 61 -11.83 -13.30 -0.10
CA PHE A 61 -11.86 -14.75 -0.28
C PHE A 61 -13.05 -15.42 0.41
N LYS A 62 -13.44 -14.96 1.61
CA LYS A 62 -14.64 -15.48 2.29
C LYS A 62 -15.92 -15.19 1.51
N LYS A 63 -16.02 -14.04 0.85
CA LYS A 63 -17.22 -13.64 0.09
C LYS A 63 -17.40 -14.46 -1.20
N PHE A 64 -16.31 -14.89 -1.84
CA PHE A 64 -16.36 -15.75 -3.03
C PHE A 64 -16.73 -17.20 -2.74
N LYS A 65 -16.25 -17.78 -1.63
CA LYS A 65 -16.63 -19.15 -1.24
C LYS A 65 -18.14 -19.31 -0.95
N ALA A 66 -18.80 -18.26 -0.46
CA ALA A 66 -20.22 -18.32 -0.14
C ALA A 66 -21.14 -18.37 -1.37
N ILE A 67 -20.69 -17.87 -2.53
CA ILE A 67 -21.51 -17.81 -3.77
C ILE A 67 -21.44 -19.13 -4.56
N VAL A 68 -20.36 -19.89 -4.40
CA VAL A 68 -20.17 -21.18 -5.11
C VAL A 68 -20.86 -22.35 -4.39
N TYR A 69 -21.27 -22.17 -3.13
CA TYR A 69 -21.89 -23.21 -2.29
C TYR A 69 -23.40 -23.00 -2.06
N LEU A 70 -24.09 -22.33 -2.99
CA LEU A 70 -25.53 -22.11 -3.01
C LEU A 70 -26.07 -22.46 -4.40
#